data_AF-A0A7R9I8B6-F1
#
_entry.id   AF-A0A7R9I8B6-F1
#
_cell.length_a   1.000
_cell.length_b   1.000
_cell.length_c   1.000
_cell.angle_alpha   90.00
_cell.angle_beta   90.00
_cell.angle_gamma   90.00
#
_symmetry.space_group_name_H-M   'P 1'
#
loop_
_entity.id
_entity.type
_entity.pdbx_description
1 polymer ?
#
loop_
_entity_poly.entity_id
_entity_poly.type
_entity_poly.pdbx_seq_one_letter_code
_entity_poly.pdbx_strand_id
1 'polypeptide(L)'
;MAHTRDSDTSLWLHNKLGTSNDSWTGGSICSQLNSEVLRNIKDCFPELQTQVKLKLLLSFFHIPRRNVEEWQVELEEILEVAQLDSEQWVSMLAEGMKTLPATGSLNTEIGDVDENRRIFSDLVNDLRKLVRKQTELSMLPLECHYLNKSALVNVVGQQ
;
A
#
# COMPACT_ATOMS: atom_id res chain seq x y z
N MET A 1 -29.25 2.56 15.71
CA MET A 1 -28.50 1.32 15.97
C MET A 1 -27.24 1.22 15.13
N ALA A 2 -27.21 1.67 13.86
CA ALA A 2 -26.00 1.71 13.03
C ALA A 2 -24.87 2.58 13.63
N HIS A 3 -25.14 3.84 13.96
CA HIS A 3 -24.16 4.76 14.57
C HIS A 3 -23.43 4.25 15.83
N THR A 4 -24.07 3.38 16.62
CA THR A 4 -23.42 2.81 17.82
C THR A 4 -22.35 1.79 17.44
N ARG A 5 -22.63 0.95 16.44
CA ARG A 5 -21.70 -0.09 15.93
C ARG A 5 -20.49 0.53 15.22
N ASP A 6 -20.71 1.63 14.50
CA ASP A 6 -19.66 2.35 13.78
C ASP A 6 -18.72 3.06 14.77
N SER A 7 -19.29 3.68 15.81
CA SER A 7 -18.53 4.30 16.91
C SER A 7 -17.68 3.28 17.67
N ASP A 8 -18.22 2.08 17.93
CA ASP A 8 -17.49 1.00 18.58
C ASP A 8 -16.33 0.48 17.72
N THR A 9 -16.52 0.39 16.40
CA THR A 9 -15.48 -0.08 15.44
C THR A 9 -14.35 0.94 15.32
N SER A 10 -14.68 2.23 15.19
CA SER A 10 -13.70 3.32 15.13
C SER A 10 -12.84 3.39 16.39
N LEU A 11 -13.46 3.31 17.58
CA LEU A 11 -12.75 3.29 18.86
C LEU A 11 -11.85 2.06 18.99
N TRP A 12 -12.33 0.89 18.56
CA TRP A 12 -11.54 -0.33 18.55
C TRP A 12 -10.30 -0.21 17.65
N LEU A 13 -10.44 0.32 16.43
CA LEU A 13 -9.30 0.57 15.53
C LEU A 13 -8.30 1.54 16.12
N HIS A 14 -8.77 2.62 16.74
CA HIS A 14 -7.90 3.58 17.43
C HIS A 14 -7.10 2.90 18.55
N ASN A 15 -7.75 2.06 19.37
CA ASN A 15 -7.06 1.34 20.44
C ASN A 15 -6.02 0.35 19.92
N LYS A 16 -6.27 -0.30 18.78
CA LYS A 16 -5.37 -1.27 18.18
C LYS A 16 -4.21 -0.64 17.40
N LEU A 17 -4.44 0.46 16.71
CA LEU A 17 -3.49 1.03 15.74
C LEU A 17 -3.02 2.44 16.12
N GLY A 18 -3.86 3.24 16.79
CA GLY A 18 -3.58 4.65 17.10
C GLY A 18 -2.78 4.90 18.38
N THR A 19 -2.65 3.90 19.26
CA THR A 19 -2.00 4.07 20.57
C THR A 19 -0.47 4.06 20.54
N SER A 20 0.13 3.50 19.48
CA SER A 20 1.59 3.44 19.33
C SER A 20 2.13 4.58 18.47
N ASN A 21 3.23 5.21 18.92
CA ASN A 21 4.00 6.16 18.12
C ASN A 21 4.85 5.47 17.04
N ASP A 22 4.83 4.14 16.96
CA ASP A 22 5.47 3.40 15.88
C ASP A 22 4.72 3.68 14.57
N SER A 23 5.45 3.97 13.50
CA SER A 23 4.89 4.16 12.16
C SER A 23 4.62 2.84 11.45
N TRP A 24 5.20 1.74 11.92
CA TRP A 24 5.01 0.40 11.35
C TRP A 24 3.81 -0.30 11.95
N THR A 25 3.20 -1.19 11.14
CA THR A 25 2.15 -2.08 11.62
C THR A 25 2.69 -3.44 11.99
N GLY A 26 2.35 -3.89 13.21
CA GLY A 26 2.44 -5.31 13.53
C GLY A 26 1.30 -6.10 12.86
N GLY A 27 1.59 -7.31 12.40
CA GLY A 27 0.59 -8.20 11.79
C GLY A 27 -0.50 -8.74 12.75
N SER A 28 -0.56 -8.27 14.00
CA SER A 28 -1.50 -8.77 15.01
C SER A 28 -2.96 -8.40 14.71
N ILE A 29 -3.20 -7.27 14.04
CA ILE A 29 -4.54 -6.84 13.64
C ILE A 29 -5.16 -7.78 12.59
N CYS A 30 -4.35 -8.35 11.70
CA CYS A 30 -4.81 -9.22 10.61
C CYS A 30 -5.56 -10.45 11.12
N SER A 31 -5.19 -10.97 12.29
CA SER A 31 -5.89 -12.10 12.94
C SER A 31 -7.31 -11.80 13.40
N GLN A 32 -7.67 -10.51 13.54
CA GLN A 32 -8.98 -10.04 13.98
C GLN A 32 -9.82 -9.48 12.82
N LEU A 33 -9.24 -9.35 11.62
CA LEU A 33 -9.97 -8.94 10.42
C LEU A 33 -10.80 -10.11 9.89
N ASN A 34 -11.97 -9.78 9.35
CA ASN A 34 -12.85 -10.65 8.60
C ASN A 34 -13.78 -9.78 7.73
N SER A 35 -14.52 -10.37 6.80
CA SER A 35 -15.43 -9.65 5.90
C SER A 35 -16.45 -8.74 6.63
N GLU A 36 -16.99 -9.15 7.79
CA GLU A 36 -17.91 -8.28 8.55
C GLU A 36 -17.19 -7.07 9.16
N VAL A 37 -16.03 -7.28 9.75
CA VAL A 37 -15.20 -6.20 10.32
C VAL A 37 -14.76 -5.24 9.21
N LEU A 38 -14.35 -5.72 8.04
CA LEU A 38 -13.95 -4.88 6.92
C LEU A 38 -15.11 -4.02 6.39
N ARG A 39 -16.32 -4.56 6.32
CA ARG A 39 -17.52 -3.77 5.98
C ARG A 39 -17.78 -2.64 6.97
N ASN A 40 -17.69 -2.92 8.27
CA ASN A 40 -17.85 -1.88 9.29
C ASN A 40 -16.72 -0.84 9.24
N ILE A 41 -15.50 -1.27 8.91
CA ILE A 41 -14.34 -0.38 8.74
C ILE A 41 -14.59 0.61 7.61
N LYS A 42 -15.11 0.17 6.46
CA LYS A 42 -15.44 1.04 5.34
C LYS A 42 -16.36 2.18 5.77
N ASP A 43 -17.42 1.87 6.51
CA ASP A 43 -18.43 2.83 6.94
C ASP A 43 -17.84 3.92 7.86
N CYS A 44 -16.92 3.56 8.75
CA CYS A 44 -16.27 4.53 9.65
C CYS A 44 -14.92 5.08 9.13
N PHE A 45 -14.42 4.61 7.98
CA PHE A 45 -13.07 4.93 7.49
C PHE A 45 -12.79 6.44 7.41
N PRO A 46 -13.69 7.28 6.86
CA PRO A 46 -13.42 8.72 6.71
C PRO A 46 -13.16 9.43 8.05
N GLU A 47 -13.78 8.96 9.14
CA GLU A 47 -13.70 9.53 10.48
C GLU A 47 -12.42 9.13 11.23
N LEU A 48 -11.67 8.14 10.72
CA LEU A 48 -10.44 7.68 11.35
C LEU A 48 -9.32 8.72 11.23
N GLN A 49 -8.44 8.75 12.23
CA GLN A 49 -7.23 9.57 12.18
C GLN A 49 -6.29 9.08 11.08
N THR A 50 -5.53 9.99 10.45
CA THR A 50 -4.58 9.68 9.37
C THR A 50 -3.65 8.51 9.72
N GLN A 51 -3.09 8.51 10.94
CA GLN A 51 -2.19 7.44 11.38
C GLN A 51 -2.89 6.07 11.44
N VAL A 52 -4.15 6.02 11.89
CA VAL A 52 -4.93 4.78 11.94
C VAL A 52 -5.25 4.30 10.54
N LYS A 53 -5.63 5.20 9.62
CA LYS A 53 -5.87 4.89 8.19
C LYS A 53 -4.64 4.28 7.54
N LEU A 54 -3.48 4.94 7.65
CA LEU A 54 -2.23 4.44 7.06
C LEU A 54 -1.85 3.07 7.62
N LYS A 55 -1.93 2.89 8.93
CA LYS A 55 -1.64 1.60 9.55
C LYS A 55 -2.62 0.51 9.11
N LEU A 56 -3.90 0.82 9.05
CA LEU A 56 -4.90 -0.13 8.57
C LEU A 56 -4.60 -0.58 7.13
N LEU A 57 -4.32 0.36 6.22
CA LEU A 57 -3.96 0.04 4.84
C LEU A 57 -2.69 -0.82 4.77
N LEU A 58 -1.62 -0.43 5.46
CA LEU A 58 -0.39 -1.22 5.53
C LEU A 58 -0.61 -2.63 6.10
N SER A 59 -1.60 -2.81 6.97
CA SER A 59 -1.94 -4.14 7.50
C SER A 59 -2.43 -5.11 6.42
N PHE A 60 -2.92 -4.62 5.28
CA PHE A 60 -3.40 -5.47 4.19
C PHE A 60 -2.28 -6.31 3.56
N PHE A 61 -1.03 -5.82 3.60
CA PHE A 61 0.14 -6.59 3.15
C PHE A 61 0.45 -7.81 4.02
N HIS A 62 -0.06 -7.83 5.24
CA HIS A 62 0.13 -8.93 6.19
C HIS A 62 -1.03 -9.93 6.18
N ILE A 63 -2.07 -9.69 5.38
CA ILE A 63 -3.20 -10.61 5.25
C ILE A 63 -2.76 -11.81 4.36
N PRO A 64 -2.98 -13.06 4.79
CA PRO A 64 -2.68 -14.23 3.96
C PRO A 64 -3.43 -14.17 2.62
N ARG A 65 -2.79 -14.61 1.52
CA ARG A 65 -3.35 -14.53 0.16
C ARG A 65 -4.76 -15.11 0.04
N ARG A 66 -5.04 -16.24 0.70
CA ARG A 66 -6.39 -16.85 0.74
C ARG A 66 -7.45 -15.89 1.26
N ASN A 67 -7.14 -15.15 2.31
CA ASN A 67 -8.05 -14.20 2.93
C ASN A 67 -8.20 -12.93 2.08
N VAL A 68 -7.13 -12.49 1.40
CA VAL A 68 -7.20 -11.39 0.44
C VAL A 68 -8.16 -11.73 -0.72
N GLU A 69 -8.12 -12.96 -1.22
CA GLU A 69 -9.05 -13.43 -2.27
C GLU A 69 -10.49 -13.54 -1.74
N GLU A 70 -10.67 -14.02 -0.51
CA GLU A 70 -11.99 -14.18 0.10
C GLU A 70 -12.67 -12.85 0.41
N TRP A 71 -11.91 -11.84 0.82
CA TRP A 71 -12.42 -10.52 1.21
C TRP A 71 -12.10 -9.43 0.19
N GLN A 72 -11.89 -9.84 -1.07
CA GLN A 72 -11.43 -8.95 -2.15
C GLN A 72 -12.33 -7.71 -2.27
N VAL A 73 -13.65 -7.90 -2.28
CA VAL A 73 -14.63 -6.82 -2.45
C VAL A 73 -14.51 -5.80 -1.33
N GLU A 74 -14.49 -6.25 -0.06
CA GLU A 74 -14.41 -5.35 1.07
C GLU A 74 -13.08 -4.57 1.11
N LEU A 75 -11.98 -5.21 0.71
CA LEU A 75 -10.67 -4.56 0.61
C LEU A 75 -10.65 -3.49 -0.49
N GLU A 76 -11.22 -3.79 -1.66
CA GLU A 76 -11.34 -2.86 -2.78
C GLU A 76 -12.20 -1.65 -2.40
N GLU A 77 -13.35 -1.86 -1.75
CA GLU A 77 -14.22 -0.76 -1.32
C GLU A 77 -13.55 0.16 -0.28
N ILE A 78 -12.72 -0.37 0.63
CA ILE A 78 -11.93 0.45 1.55
C ILE A 78 -10.88 1.27 0.78
N LEU A 79 -10.21 0.66 -0.21
CA LEU A 79 -9.22 1.34 -1.03
C LEU A 79 -9.83 2.47 -1.87
N GLU A 80 -11.04 2.27 -2.41
CA GLU A 80 -11.78 3.30 -3.14
C GLU A 80 -12.07 4.53 -2.25
N VAL A 81 -12.54 4.31 -1.02
CA VAL A 81 -12.77 5.40 -0.06
C VAL A 81 -11.46 6.06 0.34
N ALA A 82 -10.40 5.29 0.57
CA ALA A 82 -9.08 5.80 0.94
C ALA A 82 -8.40 6.59 -0.18
N GLN A 83 -8.65 6.26 -1.44
CA GLN A 83 -8.09 6.97 -2.59
C GLN A 83 -8.65 8.41 -2.70
N LEU A 84 -9.88 8.63 -2.23
CA LEU A 84 -10.54 9.94 -2.17
C LEU A 84 -10.24 10.72 -0.88
N ASP A 85 -9.38 10.21 -0.01
CA ASP A 85 -9.05 10.86 1.26
C ASP A 85 -8.32 12.19 1.03
N SER A 86 -8.62 13.19 1.87
CA SER A 86 -7.96 14.50 1.81
C SER A 86 -6.49 14.43 2.20
N GLU A 87 -6.08 13.39 2.94
CA GLU A 87 -4.70 13.20 3.34
C GLU A 87 -3.90 12.53 2.22
N GLN A 88 -2.99 13.30 1.61
CA GLN A 88 -2.20 12.90 0.45
C GLN A 88 -1.45 11.56 0.61
N TRP A 89 -0.97 11.25 1.81
CA TRP A 89 -0.33 9.97 2.10
C TRP A 89 -1.29 8.79 2.03
N VAL A 90 -2.54 8.97 2.47
CA VAL A 90 -3.58 7.94 2.43
C VAL A 90 -4.00 7.70 0.99
N SER A 91 -4.27 8.77 0.24
CA SER A 91 -4.66 8.68 -1.18
C SER A 91 -3.60 7.99 -2.03
N MET A 92 -2.33 8.41 -1.92
CA MET A 92 -1.22 7.82 -2.68
C MET A 92 -1.00 6.35 -2.33
N LEU A 93 -1.09 5.99 -1.05
CA LEU A 93 -0.94 4.60 -0.60
C LEU A 93 -2.08 3.72 -1.15
N ALA A 94 -3.33 4.20 -1.07
CA ALA A 94 -4.49 3.50 -1.59
C ALA A 94 -4.37 3.26 -3.11
N GLU A 95 -3.94 4.27 -3.87
CA GLU A 95 -3.72 4.13 -5.32
C GLU A 95 -2.60 3.14 -5.66
N GLY A 96 -1.51 3.13 -4.88
CA GLY A 96 -0.45 2.13 -5.02
C GLY A 96 -0.92 0.71 -4.69
N MET A 97 -1.92 0.57 -3.82
CA MET A 97 -2.47 -0.69 -3.36
C MET A 97 -3.66 -1.20 -4.17
N LYS A 98 -4.25 -0.38 -5.06
CA LYS A 98 -5.53 -0.68 -5.73
C LYS A 98 -5.57 -2.03 -6.47
N THR A 99 -4.44 -2.52 -6.98
CA THR A 99 -4.34 -3.80 -7.68
C THR A 99 -4.02 -4.99 -6.76
N LEU A 100 -3.69 -4.75 -5.49
CA LEU A 100 -3.28 -5.78 -4.54
C LEU A 100 -4.36 -6.83 -4.29
N PRO A 101 -5.65 -6.48 -4.04
CA PRO A 101 -6.68 -7.49 -3.77
C PRO A 101 -6.88 -8.44 -4.96
N ALA A 102 -7.00 -7.88 -6.17
CA ALA A 102 -7.25 -8.63 -7.38
C ALA A 102 -6.03 -9.44 -7.88
N THR A 103 -4.84 -8.83 -7.93
CA THR A 103 -3.66 -9.41 -8.60
C THR A 103 -2.59 -9.93 -7.64
N GLY A 104 -2.65 -9.56 -6.36
CA GLY A 104 -1.57 -9.80 -5.40
C GLY A 104 -0.33 -8.92 -5.62
N SER A 105 -0.39 -7.97 -6.56
CA SER A 105 0.73 -7.07 -6.90
C SER A 105 0.33 -5.61 -6.73
N LEU A 106 1.32 -4.77 -6.42
CA LEU A 106 1.16 -3.32 -6.30
C LEU A 106 0.98 -2.66 -7.67
N ASN A 107 0.27 -1.54 -7.67
CA ASN A 107 0.08 -0.71 -8.85
C ASN A 107 1.35 0.10 -9.12
N THR A 108 1.92 -0.06 -10.31
CA THR A 108 3.09 0.71 -10.75
C THR A 108 2.72 1.92 -11.60
N GLU A 109 1.44 2.06 -11.97
CA GLU A 109 0.92 3.14 -12.81
C GLU A 109 0.09 4.09 -11.95
N ILE A 110 0.78 5.05 -11.32
CA ILE A 110 0.15 6.10 -10.51
C ILE A 110 -0.29 7.23 -11.44
N GLY A 111 -1.59 7.47 -11.53
CA GLY A 111 -2.19 8.43 -12.45
C GLY A 111 -3.69 8.70 -12.30
N ASP A 112 -4.40 7.97 -11.44
CA ASP A 112 -5.86 8.05 -11.29
C ASP A 112 -6.29 9.33 -10.58
N VAL A 113 -5.52 9.75 -9.57
CA VAL A 113 -5.73 11.01 -8.85
C VAL A 113 -4.78 12.06 -9.43
N ASP A 114 -5.33 13.19 -9.87
CA ASP A 114 -4.55 14.24 -10.55
C ASP A 114 -3.37 14.76 -9.70
N GLU A 115 -3.57 14.89 -8.39
CA GLU A 115 -2.51 15.30 -7.45
C GLU A 115 -1.42 14.23 -7.32
N ASN A 116 -1.80 12.95 -7.15
CA ASN A 116 -0.87 11.82 -7.11
C ASN A 116 -0.05 11.74 -8.40
N ARG A 117 -0.72 11.86 -9.56
CA ARG A 117 -0.10 11.85 -10.89
C ARG A 117 0.96 12.94 -11.00
N ARG A 118 0.67 14.16 -10.54
CA ARG A 118 1.61 15.27 -10.61
C ARG A 118 2.85 14.99 -9.77
N ILE A 119 2.67 14.64 -8.50
CA ILE A 119 3.77 14.33 -7.58
C ILE A 119 4.64 13.20 -8.14
N PHE A 120 4.01 12.11 -8.58
CA PHE A 120 4.69 10.94 -9.10
C PHE A 120 5.43 11.24 -10.42
N SER A 121 4.78 11.93 -11.36
CA SER A 121 5.39 12.29 -12.65
C SER A 121 6.60 13.20 -12.47
N ASP A 122 6.50 14.23 -11.62
CA ASP A 122 7.62 15.16 -11.37
C ASP A 122 8.82 14.40 -10.79
N LEU A 123 8.61 13.56 -9.77
CA LEU A 123 9.64 12.72 -9.18
C LEU A 123 10.28 11.77 -10.20
N VAL A 124 9.46 11.02 -10.96
CA VAL A 124 9.94 10.06 -11.95
C VAL A 124 10.74 10.75 -13.05
N ASN A 125 10.30 11.92 -13.52
CA ASN A 125 11.01 12.67 -14.55
C ASN A 125 12.38 13.16 -14.07
N ASP A 126 12.47 13.62 -12.83
CA ASP A 126 13.74 14.07 -12.26
C ASP A 126 14.69 12.90 -11.98
N LEU A 127 14.18 11.79 -11.44
CA LEU A 127 14.96 10.56 -11.26
C LEU A 127 15.45 10.00 -12.60
N ARG A 128 14.63 10.00 -13.66
CA ARG A 128 15.04 9.57 -15.00
C ARG A 128 16.21 10.40 -15.55
N LYS A 129 16.22 11.72 -15.31
CA LYS A 129 17.34 12.58 -15.71
C LYS A 129 18.62 12.24 -14.95
N LEU A 130 18.51 11.97 -13.65
CA LEU A 130 19.66 11.62 -12.79
C LEU A 130 20.25 10.26 -13.15
N VAL A 131 19.41 9.24 -13.28
CA VAL A 131 19.83 7.87 -13.65
C VAL A 131 20.54 7.86 -15.00
N ARG A 132 20.02 8.57 -16.01
CA ARG A 132 20.67 8.68 -17.34
C ARG A 132 22.03 9.38 -17.29
N LYS A 133 22.25 10.30 -16.36
CA LYS A 133 23.56 10.97 -16.18
C LYS A 133 24.59 10.06 -15.50
N GLN A 134 24.15 9.05 -14.76
CA GLN A 134 24.98 8.17 -13.95
C GLN A 134 25.27 6.80 -14.59
N THR A 135 24.99 6.64 -15.88
CA THR A 135 25.13 5.36 -16.63
C THR A 135 26.53 4.74 -16.57
N GLU A 136 27.56 5.48 -16.14
CA GLU A 136 28.93 4.96 -15.98
C GLU A 136 29.22 4.30 -14.62
N LEU A 137 28.32 4.39 -13.63
CA LEU A 137 28.47 3.71 -12.35
C LEU A 137 27.98 2.25 -12.48
N SER A 138 28.92 1.31 -12.56
CA SER A 138 28.73 -0.14 -12.70
C SER A 138 28.19 -0.85 -11.45
N MET A 139 27.33 -0.19 -10.67
CA MET A 139 26.68 -0.82 -9.54
C MET A 139 25.57 -1.76 -10.05
N LEU A 140 25.85 -3.05 -10.00
CA LEU A 140 24.88 -4.08 -10.30
C LEU A 140 24.01 -4.40 -9.08
N PRO A 141 22.78 -4.89 -9.29
CA PRO A 141 21.96 -5.45 -8.24
C PRO A 141 22.65 -6.62 -7.51
N LEU A 142 22.37 -6.80 -6.21
CA LEU A 142 23.07 -7.77 -5.35
C LEU A 142 22.87 -9.23 -5.79
N GLU A 143 21.74 -9.53 -6.44
CA GLU A 143 21.46 -10.85 -7.01
C GLU A 143 22.49 -11.27 -8.07
N CYS A 144 23.20 -10.32 -8.70
CA CYS A 144 24.23 -10.60 -9.70
C CYS A 144 25.42 -11.38 -9.12
N HIS A 145 25.67 -11.30 -7.81
CA HIS A 145 26.70 -12.10 -7.14
C HIS A 145 26.44 -13.60 -7.16
N TYR A 146 25.18 -14.00 -7.36
CA TYR A 146 24.74 -15.39 -7.34
C TYR A 146 24.54 -15.98 -8.74
N LEU A 147 24.74 -15.18 -9.79
CA LEU A 147 24.57 -15.60 -11.17
C LEU A 147 25.87 -16.22 -11.70
N ASN A 148 25.72 -17.29 -12.48
CA ASN A 148 26.84 -17.76 -13.30
C ASN A 148 27.12 -16.75 -14.44
N LYS A 149 28.30 -16.86 -15.07
CA LYS A 149 28.75 -15.92 -16.10
C LYS A 149 27.76 -15.75 -17.26
N SER A 150 27.12 -16.83 -17.72
CA SER A 150 26.15 -16.76 -18.81
C SER A 150 24.86 -16.04 -18.39
N ALA A 151 24.36 -16.33 -17.19
CA ALA A 151 23.17 -15.68 -16.65
C ALA A 151 23.42 -14.20 -16.37
N LEU A 152 24.60 -13.85 -15.84
CA LEU A 152 25.00 -12.47 -15.61
C LEU A 152 25.00 -11.67 -16.94
N VAL A 153 25.67 -12.19 -17.97
CA VAL A 153 25.69 -11.53 -19.29
C VAL A 153 24.29 -11.38 -19.88
N ASN A 154 23.40 -12.34 -19.66
CA ASN A 154 22.01 -12.24 -20.13
C ASN A 154 21.20 -11.17 -19.39
N VAL A 155 21.48 -10.91 -18.10
CA VAL A 155 20.71 -9.97 -17.26
C VAL A 155 21.21 -8.54 -17.42
N VAL A 156 22.54 -8.33 -17.41
CA VAL A 156 23.14 -6.99 -17.38
C VAL A 156 23.92 -6.63 -18.65
N GLY A 157 23.96 -7.53 -19.64
CA GLY A 157 24.77 -7.38 -20.85
C GLY A 157 26.23 -7.79 -20.65
N GLN A 158 27.04 -7.67 -21.72
CA GLN A 158 28.49 -7.77 -21.58
C GLN A 158 29.01 -6.51 -20.88
N GLN A 159 29.69 -6.71 -19.74
CA GLN A 159 30.47 -5.66 -19.08
C GLN A 159 31.81 -5.47 -19.76
#